data_AF-A0A3D0U6Y9-F1
#
_entry.id   AF-A0A3D0U6Y9-F1
#
_cell.length_a   1.000
_cell.length_b   1.000
_cell.length_c   1.000
_cell.angle_alpha   90.00
_cell.angle_beta   90.00
_cell.angle_gamma   90.00
#
_symmetry.space_group_name_H-M   'P 1'
#
loop_
_entity.id
_entity.type
_entity.pdbx_description
1 polymer ?
#
loop_
_entity_poly.entity_id
_entity_poly.type
_entity_poly.pdbx_seq_one_letter_code
_entity_poly.pdbx_strand_id
1 'polypeptide(L)' 'QYWGGMGYMWDNLVARSYRDSRLASIGGGADEVMLGIICKTMEIFPGKTA' A
#
# COMPACT_ATOMS: atom_id res chain seq x y z
N GLN A 1 11.00 -13.59 2.03
CA GLN A 1 11.94 -12.92 1.11
C GLN A 1 12.73 -14.01 0.39
N TYR A 2 12.39 -14.33 -0.86
CA TYR A 2 12.98 -15.48 -1.58
C TYR A 2 14.43 -15.21 -2.05
N TRP A 3 14.73 -13.96 -2.38
CA TRP A 3 16.00 -13.56 -3.01
C TRP A 3 17.17 -13.34 -2.04
N GLY A 4 16.96 -13.55 -0.73
CA GLY A 4 17.97 -13.33 0.31
C GLY A 4 18.68 -11.98 0.20
N GLY A 5 19.99 -11.97 0.48
CA GLY A 5 20.82 -10.77 0.40
C GLY A 5 20.92 -10.17 -1.01
N MET A 6 20.79 -10.98 -2.07
CA MET A 6 20.76 -10.48 -3.44
C MET A 6 19.52 -9.63 -3.74
N GLY A 7 18.44 -9.80 -2.97
CA GLY A 7 17.23 -8.97 -3.07
C GLY A 7 17.39 -7.53 -2.58
N TYR A 8 18.54 -7.19 -1.97
CA TYR A 8 18.84 -5.85 -1.47
C TYR A 8 19.89 -5.12 -2.32
N MET A 9 20.46 -5.79 -3.33
CA MET A 9 21.47 -5.21 -4.21
C MET A 9 20.82 -4.28 -5.23
N TRP A 10 21.46 -3.14 -5.51
CA TRP A 10 20.92 -2.09 -6.38
C TRP A 10 20.71 -2.53 -7.83
N ASP A 11 21.52 -3.46 -8.31
CA ASP A 11 21.44 -4.00 -9.68
C ASP A 11 20.28 -5.00 -9.86
N ASN A 12 19.63 -5.39 -8.76
CA ASN A 12 18.52 -6.33 -8.80
C ASN A 12 17.18 -5.59 -8.98
N LEU A 13 16.44 -5.96 -10.03
CA LEU A 13 15.10 -5.43 -10.32
C LEU A 13 14.14 -5.55 -9.13
N VAL A 14 14.27 -6.61 -8.34
CA VAL A 14 13.43 -6.84 -7.15
C VAL A 14 13.60 -5.73 -6.11
N ALA A 15 14.83 -5.24 -5.91
CA ALA A 15 15.12 -4.15 -4.97
C ALA A 15 14.50 -2.82 -5.43
N ARG A 16 14.47 -2.57 -6.75
CA ARG A 16 13.77 -1.42 -7.34
C ARG A 16 12.26 -1.56 -7.16
N SER A 17 11.68 -2.67 -7.58
CA SER A 17 10.24 -2.93 -7.46
C SER A 17 9.73 -2.82 -6.02
N TYR A 18 10.53 -3.27 -5.04
CA TYR A 18 10.19 -3.12 -3.63
C TYR A 18 10.04 -1.64 -3.22
N ARG A 19 10.94 -0.76 -3.67
CA ARG A 19 10.84 0.68 -3.39
C ARG A 19 9.71 1.34 -4.16
N ASP A 20 9.54 1.00 -5.42
CA ASP A 20 8.46 1.54 -6.26
C ASP A 20 7.08 1.17 -5.69
N SER A 21 6.92 -0.05 -5.19
CA SER A 21 5.67 -0.50 -4.57
C SER A 21 5.26 0.31 -3.33
N ARG A 22 6.21 0.96 -2.64
CA ARG A 22 5.90 1.81 -1.48
C ARG A 22 5.20 3.11 -1.87
N LEU A 23 5.33 3.55 -3.12
CA LEU A 23 4.57 4.70 -3.61
C LEU A 23 3.09 4.34 -3.82
N ALA A 24 2.78 3.07 -4.09
CA ALA A 24 1.42 2.63 -4.41
C ALA A 24 0.44 2.80 -3.24
N SER A 25 0.90 2.70 -1.99
CA SER A 25 0.06 2.92 -0.80
C SER A 25 -0.21 4.40 -0.48
N ILE A 26 0.24 5.32 -1.34
CA ILE A 26 0.16 6.77 -1.14
C ILE A 26 -0.42 7.45 -2.38
N GLY A 27 0.12 7.12 -3.57
CA GLY A 27 -0.26 7.73 -4.84
C GLY A 27 -1.68 7.37 -5.25
N GLY A 28 -2.48 8.37 -5.63
CA GLY A 28 -3.88 8.17 -6.02
C GLY A 28 -4.86 8.05 -4.86
N GLY A 29 -4.37 8.19 -3.62
CA GLY A 29 -5.15 8.08 -2.39
C GLY A 29 -4.42 7.15 -1.41
N ALA A 30 -4.12 7.65 -0.21
CA ALA A 30 -3.50 6.83 0.82
C ALA A 30 -4.43 5.66 1.21
N ASP A 31 -3.83 4.54 1.63
CA ASP A 31 -4.57 3.32 1.98
C ASP A 31 -5.73 3.58 2.95
N GLU A 32 -5.54 4.45 3.96
CA GLU A 32 -6.57 4.81 4.93
C GLU A 32 -7.75 5.56 4.31
N VAL A 33 -7.48 6.41 3.31
CA VAL A 33 -8.51 7.16 2.58
C VAL A 33 -9.30 6.21 1.69
N MET A 34 -8.61 5.33 0.97
CA MET A 34 -9.23 4.35 0.08
C MET A 34 -10.10 3.36 0.87
N LEU A 35 -9.61 2.86 2.01
CA LEU A 35 -10.41 2.05 2.93
C LEU A 35 -11.64 2.82 3.44
N GLY A 36 -11.50 4.11 3.74
CA GLY A 36 -12.64 4.97 4.09
C GLY A 36 -13.69 5.09 2.99
N ILE A 37 -13.27 5.18 1.71
CA ILE A 37 -14.17 5.19 0.55
C ILE A 37 -14.88 3.83 0.43
N ILE A 38 -14.14 2.73 0.49
CA ILE A 38 -14.70 1.37 0.42
C ILE A 38 -15.77 1.15 1.50
N CYS A 39 -15.47 1.50 2.75
CA CYS A 39 -16.43 1.36 3.86
C CYS A 39 -17.69 2.21 3.65
N LYS A 40 -17.58 3.41 3.06
CA LYS A 40 -18.74 4.25 2.71
C LYS A 40 -19.57 3.64 1.59
N THR A 41 -18.91 3.12 0.55
CA THR A 41 -19.58 2.45 -0.58
C THR A 41 -20.31 1.17 -0.15
N MET A 42 -19.77 0.46 0.84
CA MET A 42 -20.35 -0.76 1.40
C MET A 42 -21.37 -0.50 2.53
N GLU A 43 -21.64 0.76 2.89
CA GLU A 43 -22.53 1.16 4.00
C GLU A 43 -22.15 0.59 5.38
N ILE A 44 -20.89 0.17 5.57
CA ILE A 44 -20.34 -0.33 6.84
C ILE A 44 -19.46 0.70 7.56
N PHE A 45 -19.43 1.93 7.06
CA PHE A 45 -18.61 2.98 7.65
C PHE A 45 -19.07 3.23 9.10
N PRO A 46 -18.16 3.14 10.09
CA PRO A 46 -18.53 3.41 11.48
C PRO A 46 -19.05 4.84 11.58
N GLY A 47 -20.36 4.97 11.79
CA GLY A 47 -21.00 6.25 12.04
C GLY A 47 -20.40 6.88 13.30
N LYS A 48 -20.40 8.22 13.38
CA LYS A 48 -20.07 8.90 14.63
C LYS A 48 -21.14 8.52 15.66
N THR A 49 -20.80 7.68 16.62
CA THR A 49 -21.53 7.62 17.89
C THR A 49 -21.38 8.99 18.52
N ALA A 50 -22.48 9.73 18.62
CA ALA A 50 -22.54 11.03 19.28
C ALA A 50 -22.26 10.89 20.79
#